data_AF-A0A2H0S3S8-F1
#
_entry.id   AF-A0A2H0S3S8-F1
#
_cell.length_a   1.000
_cell.length_b   1.000
_cell.length_c   1.000
_cell.angle_alpha   90.00
_cell.angle_beta   90.00
_cell.angle_gamma   90.00
#
_symmetry.space_group_name_H-M   'P 1'
#
loop_
_entity.id
_entity.type
_entity.pdbx_description
1 polymer ?
#
loop_
_entity_poly.entity_id
_entity_poly.type
_entity_poly.pdbx_seq_one_letter_code
_entity_poly.pdbx_strand_id
1 'polypeptide(L)'
;MIPEKKKPAAKKTPVKKSAQKESSGSADAKSSKKKGAAQAKVQEKEEDAKESKETSGAKKKDQKAPSTIRIRLSAFDHIVLDEAVNKIIDTAERSGAVVHGPIPLPTKIRKFTVNRSTFVHKDARDQFEMRTHRRLIDLKETTFKTIESLQSLSLPSGVDIEIKMS
;
A
#
# COMPACT_ATOMS: atom_id res chain seq x y z
N MET A 1 -29.01 24.29 -43.51
CA MET A 1 -27.84 24.03 -44.39
C MET A 1 -26.78 25.08 -44.10
N ILE A 2 -25.73 24.70 -43.38
CA ILE A 2 -24.53 25.51 -43.11
C ILE A 2 -23.35 24.56 -43.43
N PRO A 3 -22.46 24.86 -44.38
CA PRO A 3 -21.40 23.93 -44.76
C PRO A 3 -20.19 24.00 -43.81
N GLU A 4 -19.82 22.85 -43.26
CA GLU A 4 -18.58 22.60 -42.51
C GLU A 4 -17.33 22.83 -43.37
N LYS A 5 -16.37 23.58 -42.84
CA LYS A 5 -15.04 23.75 -43.45
C LYS A 5 -14.15 22.55 -43.13
N LYS A 6 -13.91 21.75 -44.16
CA LYS A 6 -12.95 20.63 -44.28
C LYS A 6 -11.51 21.11 -44.07
N LYS A 7 -10.78 20.59 -43.08
CA LYS A 7 -9.31 20.72 -42.96
C LYS A 7 -8.62 19.53 -43.66
N PRO A 8 -7.51 19.74 -44.41
CA PRO A 8 -6.86 18.68 -45.17
C PRO A 8 -5.84 17.87 -44.34
N ALA A 9 -5.73 16.60 -44.68
CA ALA A 9 -4.75 15.63 -44.17
C ALA A 9 -3.34 15.86 -44.76
N ALA A 10 -2.30 15.69 -43.93
CA ALA A 10 -0.90 15.66 -44.36
C ALA A 10 -0.25 14.30 -44.06
N LYS A 11 0.63 13.91 -44.97
CA LYS A 11 1.14 12.56 -45.27
C LYS A 11 2.18 12.01 -44.28
N LYS A 12 2.22 10.68 -44.20
CA LYS A 12 3.30 9.83 -43.66
C LYS A 12 4.58 9.97 -44.50
N THR A 13 5.74 9.98 -43.85
CA THR A 13 6.94 9.24 -44.31
C THR A 13 7.90 8.95 -43.14
N PRO A 14 8.58 7.78 -43.12
CA PRO A 14 9.41 7.31 -42.02
C PRO A 14 10.88 7.72 -42.19
N VAL A 15 11.59 7.96 -41.09
CA VAL A 15 13.04 8.19 -41.13
C VAL A 15 13.79 6.98 -40.54
N LYS A 16 14.84 6.62 -41.27
CA LYS A 16 15.67 5.42 -41.21
C LYS A 16 16.52 5.27 -39.95
N LYS A 17 16.61 3.99 -39.53
CA LYS A 17 17.79 3.22 -39.10
C LYS A 17 19.16 3.89 -39.33
N SER A 18 19.96 3.98 -38.26
CA SER A 18 21.43 3.90 -38.33
C SER A 18 21.93 3.02 -37.18
N ALA A 19 22.43 1.85 -37.55
CA ALA A 19 23.21 0.96 -36.72
C ALA A 19 24.68 1.11 -37.15
N GLN A 20 25.60 1.14 -36.18
CA GLN A 20 27.02 0.73 -36.21
C GLN A 20 27.71 1.39 -34.99
N LYS A 21 28.76 0.88 -34.35
CA LYS A 21 29.40 -0.44 -34.16
C LYS A 21 30.69 -0.10 -33.35
N GLU A 22 30.93 -0.84 -32.26
CA GLU A 22 32.21 -1.22 -31.61
C GLU A 22 33.41 -0.25 -31.47
N SER A 23 33.95 -0.23 -30.24
CA SER A 23 35.39 -0.42 -29.93
C SER A 23 35.51 -0.76 -28.42
N SER A 24 35.84 -2.00 -27.99
CA SER A 24 37.20 -2.46 -27.65
C SER A 24 38.03 -1.38 -26.93
N GLY A 25 38.44 -1.52 -25.66
CA GLY A 25 39.16 -2.63 -25.06
C GLY A 25 40.60 -2.16 -24.78
N SER A 26 41.00 -2.10 -23.51
CA SER A 26 42.43 -2.04 -23.14
C SER A 26 42.62 -2.87 -21.87
N ALA A 27 43.10 -4.09 -22.08
CA ALA A 27 43.84 -4.85 -21.09
C ALA A 27 45.30 -4.39 -21.15
N ASP A 28 45.92 -4.19 -20.00
CA ASP A 28 47.38 -4.26 -19.88
C ASP A 28 47.76 -4.95 -18.56
N ALA A 29 48.76 -5.79 -18.66
CA ALA A 29 49.18 -6.81 -17.71
C ALA A 29 50.41 -6.38 -16.90
N LYS A 30 50.59 -6.94 -15.68
CA LYS A 30 51.77 -7.74 -15.29
C LYS A 30 51.83 -8.10 -13.79
N SER A 31 51.97 -9.43 -13.56
CA SER A 31 52.80 -10.18 -12.56
C SER A 31 52.60 -9.92 -11.05
N SER A 32 52.59 -10.89 -10.13
CA SER A 32 53.48 -12.06 -10.03
C SER A 32 53.03 -13.09 -8.94
N LYS A 33 52.98 -14.37 -9.32
CA LYS A 33 53.67 -15.55 -8.71
C LYS A 33 53.75 -15.72 -7.16
N LYS A 34 53.09 -16.75 -6.62
CA LYS A 34 53.65 -17.90 -5.82
C LYS A 34 52.50 -18.77 -5.27
N LYS A 35 52.33 -20.00 -5.76
CA LYS A 35 52.81 -21.30 -5.21
C LYS A 35 52.11 -21.75 -3.92
N GLY A 36 51.52 -22.95 -3.98
CA GLY A 36 51.27 -23.78 -2.79
C GLY A 36 50.11 -24.78 -2.97
N ALA A 37 50.42 -25.97 -3.47
CA ALA A 37 49.53 -27.14 -3.47
C ALA A 37 49.83 -28.01 -2.24
N ALA A 38 48.81 -28.69 -1.69
CA ALA A 38 48.84 -30.05 -1.10
C ALA A 38 47.51 -30.28 -0.34
N GLN A 39 46.63 -31.18 -0.81
CA GLN A 39 46.39 -32.56 -0.28
C GLN A 39 45.72 -32.60 1.11
N ALA A 40 44.81 -33.49 1.50
CA ALA A 40 43.96 -34.52 0.92
C ALA A 40 43.15 -35.14 2.10
N LYS A 41 42.04 -35.85 1.79
CA LYS A 41 41.64 -37.17 2.34
C LYS A 41 40.66 -37.31 3.57
N VAL A 42 39.63 -38.16 3.35
CA VAL A 42 38.90 -39.11 4.27
C VAL A 42 37.78 -38.48 5.15
N GLN A 43 36.51 -38.94 5.26
CA GLN A 43 35.94 -40.29 5.48
C GLN A 43 34.39 -40.33 5.30
N GLU A 44 33.82 -41.47 4.92
CA GLU A 44 32.38 -41.82 4.99
C GLU A 44 31.96 -42.27 6.40
N LYS A 45 30.65 -42.14 6.77
CA LYS A 45 29.88 -43.12 7.55
C LYS A 45 28.36 -42.79 7.63
N GLU A 46 27.56 -43.85 7.43
CA GLU A 46 26.10 -44.05 7.65
C GLU A 46 25.73 -43.79 9.14
N GLU A 47 24.50 -43.68 9.66
CA GLU A 47 23.19 -44.37 9.55
C GLU A 47 22.13 -43.37 10.13
N ASP A 48 20.82 -43.30 9.85
CA ASP A 48 19.77 -44.31 10.01
C ASP A 48 18.45 -43.82 9.36
N ALA A 49 17.75 -44.74 8.71
CA ALA A 49 16.35 -44.62 8.33
C ALA A 49 15.51 -45.60 9.18
N LYS A 50 14.67 -45.06 10.07
CA LYS A 50 13.48 -45.65 10.73
C LYS A 50 12.92 -44.49 11.59
N GLU A 51 11.68 -44.05 11.54
CA GLU A 51 10.43 -44.79 11.40
C GLU A 51 9.31 -43.82 11.01
N SER A 52 8.51 -44.20 10.02
CA SER A 52 7.27 -43.54 9.64
C SER A 52 6.10 -44.01 10.51
N LYS A 53 5.15 -43.10 10.76
CA LYS A 53 3.76 -43.27 11.27
C LYS A 53 3.53 -43.06 12.76
N GLU A 54 3.22 -41.80 13.09
CA GLU A 54 2.00 -41.50 13.86
C GLU A 54 1.12 -40.53 13.06
N THR A 55 0.25 -41.10 12.24
CA THR A 55 -0.97 -40.45 11.78
C THR A 55 -2.10 -40.83 12.74
N SER A 56 -2.48 -39.94 13.64
CA SER A 56 -3.89 -39.73 14.05
C SER A 56 -3.98 -38.70 15.16
N GLY A 57 -4.50 -37.53 14.83
CA GLY A 57 -4.76 -36.49 15.82
C GLY A 57 -5.19 -35.17 15.22
N ALA A 58 -5.98 -35.24 14.14
CA ALA A 58 -6.63 -34.09 13.54
C ALA A 58 -7.55 -33.40 14.55
N LYS A 59 -7.03 -32.40 15.24
CA LYS A 59 -7.74 -31.19 15.64
C LYS A 59 -6.80 -30.02 15.43
N LYS A 60 -6.58 -29.61 14.17
CA LYS A 60 -6.35 -28.20 13.92
C LYS A 60 -7.61 -27.52 14.43
N LYS A 61 -7.52 -26.93 15.63
CA LYS A 61 -8.51 -25.98 16.09
C LYS A 61 -8.52 -24.92 15.00
N ASP A 62 -9.56 -24.90 14.19
CA ASP A 62 -9.93 -23.75 13.39
C ASP A 62 -10.09 -22.62 14.40
N GLN A 63 -9.00 -21.89 14.64
CA GLN A 63 -9.04 -20.66 15.39
C GLN A 63 -9.80 -19.70 14.50
N LYS A 64 -11.12 -19.76 14.63
CA LYS A 64 -12.06 -18.85 13.99
C LYS A 64 -11.67 -17.47 14.47
N ALA A 65 -10.87 -16.78 13.66
CA ALA A 65 -10.47 -15.41 13.91
C ALA A 65 -11.74 -14.55 14.07
N PRO A 66 -11.69 -13.47 14.88
CA PRO A 66 -12.79 -12.51 14.96
C PRO A 66 -13.19 -12.11 13.55
N SER A 67 -14.45 -12.38 13.22
CA SER A 67 -14.91 -12.50 11.82
C SER A 67 -15.17 -11.14 11.17
N THR A 68 -15.11 -10.07 11.97
CA THR A 68 -15.48 -8.73 11.54
C THR A 68 -14.49 -7.70 12.07
N ILE A 69 -13.88 -6.95 11.15
CA ILE A 69 -13.02 -5.81 11.49
C ILE A 69 -13.76 -4.54 11.09
N ARG A 70 -13.83 -3.56 12.00
CA ARG A 70 -14.34 -2.22 11.70
C ARG A 70 -13.21 -1.22 11.72
N ILE A 71 -13.07 -0.48 10.62
CA ILE A 71 -12.05 0.54 10.45
C ILE A 71 -12.75 1.88 10.40
N ARG A 72 -12.44 2.76 11.35
CA ARG A 72 -12.93 4.14 11.35
C ARG A 72 -11.79 5.03 10.91
N LEU A 73 -12.09 5.89 9.96
CA LEU A 73 -11.16 6.85 9.41
C LEU A 73 -11.65 8.25 9.77
N SER A 74 -10.76 9.10 10.29
CA SER A 74 -11.00 10.51 10.57
C SER A 74 -9.97 11.39 9.89
N ALA A 75 -10.39 12.50 9.29
CA ALA A 75 -9.45 13.51 8.79
C ALA A 75 -10.09 14.90 8.80
N PHE A 76 -9.24 15.93 8.69
CA PHE A 76 -9.68 17.31 8.48
C PHE A 76 -9.94 17.62 7.01
N ASP A 77 -9.21 16.96 6.09
CA ASP A 77 -9.42 17.06 4.65
C ASP A 77 -10.14 15.81 4.13
N HIS A 78 -11.19 16.03 3.33
CA HIS A 78 -11.98 14.97 2.73
C HIS A 78 -11.26 14.31 1.55
N ILE A 79 -10.45 15.06 0.78
CA ILE A 79 -9.77 14.56 -0.42
C ILE A 79 -8.78 13.46 -0.03
N VAL A 80 -7.89 13.78 0.91
CA VAL A 80 -6.89 12.84 1.43
C VAL A 80 -7.54 11.62 2.07
N LEU A 81 -8.70 11.82 2.73
CA LEU A 81 -9.46 10.74 3.35
C LEU A 81 -10.11 9.81 2.31
N ASP A 82 -10.58 10.32 1.17
CA ASP A 82 -11.12 9.50 0.09
C ASP A 82 -10.02 8.68 -0.59
N GLU A 83 -8.85 9.28 -0.82
CA GLU A 83 -7.68 8.55 -1.33
C GLU A 83 -7.24 7.42 -0.38
N ALA A 84 -7.24 7.67 0.92
CA ALA A 84 -6.92 6.67 1.93
C ALA A 84 -7.94 5.53 1.94
N VAL A 85 -9.22 5.85 1.87
CA VAL A 85 -10.31 4.87 1.79
C VAL A 85 -10.15 3.96 0.59
N ASN A 86 -9.92 4.53 -0.60
CA ASN A 86 -9.77 3.75 -1.83
C ASN A 86 -8.56 2.80 -1.74
N LYS A 87 -7.43 3.26 -1.18
CA LYS A 87 -6.25 2.41 -0.95
C LYS A 87 -6.54 1.23 -0.02
N ILE A 88 -7.33 1.46 1.04
CA ILE A 88 -7.71 0.41 2.00
C ILE A 88 -8.63 -0.61 1.33
N ILE A 89 -9.62 -0.15 0.56
CA ILE A 89 -10.54 -1.01 -0.17
C ILE A 89 -9.77 -1.88 -1.18
N ASP A 90 -8.94 -1.27 -2.02
CA ASP A 90 -8.12 -1.99 -3.00
C ASP A 90 -7.24 -3.06 -2.36
N THR A 91 -6.66 -2.76 -1.19
CA THR A 91 -5.79 -3.69 -0.47
C THR A 91 -6.60 -4.83 0.16
N ALA A 92 -7.76 -4.53 0.74
CA ALA A 92 -8.65 -5.52 1.32
C ALA A 92 -9.18 -6.49 0.24
N GLU A 93 -9.57 -5.97 -0.92
CA GLU A 93 -10.01 -6.77 -2.07
C GLU A 93 -8.90 -7.69 -2.60
N ARG A 94 -7.67 -7.17 -2.76
CA ARG A 94 -6.50 -8.00 -3.16
C ARG A 94 -6.22 -9.14 -2.19
N SER A 95 -6.47 -8.92 -0.90
CA SER A 95 -6.27 -9.93 0.14
C SER A 95 -7.41 -10.97 0.24
N GLY A 96 -8.52 -10.75 -0.48
CA GLY A 96 -9.68 -11.65 -0.52
C GLY A 96 -10.68 -11.45 0.61
N ALA A 97 -10.69 -10.30 1.29
CA ALA A 97 -11.70 -9.99 2.30
C ALA A 97 -12.95 -9.39 1.66
N VAL A 98 -14.13 -9.68 2.23
CA VAL A 98 -15.39 -9.10 1.76
C VAL A 98 -15.55 -7.71 2.36
N VAL A 99 -15.45 -6.69 1.50
CA VAL A 99 -15.55 -5.28 1.90
C VAL A 99 -17.02 -4.84 1.91
N HIS A 100 -17.50 -4.36 3.04
CA HIS A 100 -18.64 -3.46 3.05
C HIS A 100 -18.12 -2.05 2.80
N GLY A 101 -18.58 -1.48 1.68
CA GLY A 101 -18.07 -0.25 1.09
C GLY A 101 -18.03 0.95 2.04
N PRO A 102 -17.41 2.06 1.62
CA PRO A 102 -17.13 3.17 2.51
C PRO A 102 -18.41 3.87 2.93
N ILE A 103 -18.79 3.70 4.20
CA ILE A 103 -19.98 4.32 4.79
C ILE A 103 -19.57 5.72 5.27
N PRO A 104 -20.06 6.80 4.65
CA PRO A 104 -19.79 8.14 5.13
C PRO A 104 -20.55 8.38 6.43
N LEU A 105 -19.83 8.72 7.50
CA LEU A 105 -20.45 9.16 8.73
C LEU A 105 -20.62 10.69 8.69
N PRO A 106 -21.64 11.23 9.39
CA PRO A 106 -21.82 12.67 9.49
C PRO A 106 -20.54 13.37 9.96
N THR A 107 -20.19 14.44 9.24
CA THR A 107 -19.03 15.28 9.56
C THR A 107 -19.31 16.03 10.87
N LYS A 108 -18.39 15.95 11.82
CA LYS A 108 -18.50 16.72 13.05
C LYS A 108 -17.98 18.13 12.79
N ILE A 109 -18.83 19.13 12.97
CA ILE A 109 -18.49 20.54 12.80
C ILE A 109 -18.39 21.18 14.17
N ARG A 110 -17.21 21.68 14.54
CA ARG A 110 -17.00 22.48 15.76
C ARG A 110 -16.79 23.93 15.37
N LYS A 111 -17.66 24.82 15.84
CA LYS A 111 -17.60 26.26 15.55
C LYS A 111 -16.96 27.00 16.72
N PHE A 112 -16.05 27.91 16.43
CA PHE A 112 -15.35 28.74 17.40
C PHE A 112 -15.48 30.20 16.99
N THR A 113 -15.93 31.04 17.91
CA THR A 113 -15.98 32.49 17.71
C THR A 113 -14.88 33.13 18.53
N VAL A 114 -14.02 33.92 17.90
CA VAL A 114 -12.93 34.64 18.58
C VAL A 114 -13.06 36.12 18.28
N ASN A 115 -12.74 36.98 19.25
CA ASN A 115 -12.68 38.42 19.00
C ASN A 115 -11.47 38.71 18.10
N ARG A 116 -11.67 39.53 17.06
CA ARG A 116 -10.59 39.92 16.14
C ARG A 116 -9.63 40.93 16.77
N SER A 117 -10.15 41.82 17.60
CA SER A 117 -9.37 42.81 18.36
C SER A 117 -9.09 42.34 19.78
N THR A 118 -7.92 42.69 20.32
CA THR A 118 -7.55 42.46 21.72
C THR A 118 -8.26 43.41 22.69
N PHE A 119 -8.68 44.60 22.24
CA PHE A 119 -9.29 45.63 23.09
C PHE A 119 -10.53 46.28 22.45
N VAL A 120 -11.52 46.59 23.30
CA VAL A 120 -12.77 47.37 23.08
C VAL A 120 -13.76 46.85 22.02
N HIS A 121 -13.30 46.35 20.86
CA HIS A 121 -14.18 46.00 19.75
C HIS A 121 -14.79 44.59 19.91
N LYS A 122 -15.93 44.48 20.62
CA LYS A 122 -16.64 43.20 20.88
C LYS A 122 -17.48 42.68 19.70
N ASP A 123 -17.87 43.55 18.79
CA ASP A 123 -18.70 43.20 17.62
C ASP A 123 -17.86 42.68 16.45
N ALA A 124 -16.57 43.02 16.44
CA ALA A 124 -15.59 42.46 15.51
C ALA A 124 -15.21 41.04 15.97
N ARG A 125 -15.96 40.04 15.49
CA ARG A 125 -15.72 38.61 15.77
C ARG A 125 -15.45 37.83 14.50
N ASP A 126 -14.44 36.98 14.55
CA ASP A 126 -14.15 36.01 13.51
C ASP A 126 -14.77 34.66 13.88
N GLN A 127 -15.35 34.00 12.88
CA GLN A 127 -16.00 32.70 13.02
C GLN A 127 -15.15 31.65 12.30
N PHE A 128 -14.62 30.71 13.07
CA PHE A 128 -13.86 29.58 12.54
C PHE A 128 -14.65 28.30 12.76
N GLU A 129 -14.40 27.31 11.90
CA GLU A 129 -14.88 25.96 12.14
C GLU A 129 -13.82 24.91 11.86
N MET A 130 -13.81 23.89 12.70
CA MET A 130 -13.09 22.66 12.44
C MET A 130 -14.08 21.62 11.94
N ARG A 131 -13.85 21.12 10.73
CA ARG A 131 -14.60 20.00 10.15
C ARG A 131 -13.79 18.72 10.31
N THR A 132 -14.37 17.72 10.94
CA THR A 132 -13.79 16.37 10.99
C THR A 132 -14.66 15.44 10.18
N HIS A 133 -14.14 15.04 9.02
CA HIS A 133 -14.75 14.08 8.12
C HIS A 133 -14.49 12.67 8.64
N ARG A 134 -15.50 11.81 8.57
CA ARG A 134 -15.47 10.48 9.17
C ARG A 134 -16.02 9.45 8.20
N ARG A 135 -15.31 8.35 8.03
CA ARG A 135 -15.73 7.22 7.19
C ARG A 135 -15.57 5.92 7.96
N LEU A 136 -16.48 4.98 7.72
CA LEU A 136 -16.47 3.65 8.31
C LEU A 136 -16.35 2.62 7.20
N ILE A 137 -15.44 1.68 7.36
CA ILE A 137 -15.30 0.52 6.48
C ILE A 137 -15.42 -0.71 7.37
N ASP A 138 -16.32 -1.61 7.00
CA ASP A 138 -16.53 -2.87 7.70
C ASP A 138 -16.04 -4.02 6.80
N LEU A 139 -15.13 -4.84 7.31
CA LEU A 139 -14.61 -6.02 6.61
C LEU A 139 -15.21 -7.28 7.23
N LYS A 140 -15.83 -8.11 6.40
CA LYS A 140 -16.28 -9.46 6.76
C LYS A 140 -15.32 -10.50 6.23
N GLU A 141 -15.25 -11.63 6.94
CA GLU A 141 -14.47 -12.81 6.53
C GLU A 141 -12.99 -12.48 6.33
N THR A 142 -12.37 -11.91 7.37
CA THR A 142 -10.97 -11.49 7.31
C THR A 142 -10.02 -12.67 7.52
N THR A 143 -9.03 -12.80 6.62
CA THR A 143 -7.93 -13.77 6.78
C THR A 143 -6.75 -13.14 7.52
N PHE A 144 -5.83 -13.94 8.05
CA PHE A 144 -4.61 -13.43 8.71
C PHE A 144 -3.78 -12.54 7.76
N LYS A 145 -3.72 -12.90 6.48
CA LYS A 145 -3.04 -12.13 5.43
C LYS A 145 -3.64 -10.74 5.23
N THR A 146 -4.96 -10.61 5.38
CA THR A 146 -5.67 -9.32 5.31
C THR A 146 -5.25 -8.40 6.45
N ILE A 147 -5.14 -8.91 7.68
CA ILE A 147 -4.77 -8.11 8.85
C ILE A 147 -3.35 -7.55 8.68
N GLU A 148 -2.42 -8.38 8.26
CA GLU A 148 -1.03 -7.99 8.00
C GLU A 148 -0.92 -6.96 6.86
N SER A 149 -1.71 -7.13 5.80
CA SER A 149 -1.75 -6.19 4.67
C SER A 149 -2.32 -4.82 5.08
N LEU A 150 -3.30 -4.78 6.00
CA LEU A 150 -3.89 -3.54 6.49
C LEU A 150 -2.95 -2.79 7.45
N GLN A 151 -2.19 -3.52 8.28
CA GLN A 151 -1.23 -2.92 9.21
C GLN A 151 0.01 -2.34 8.50
N SER A 152 0.44 -2.98 7.41
CA SER A 152 1.62 -2.57 6.65
C SER A 152 1.34 -1.49 5.60
N LEU A 153 0.07 -1.13 5.38
CA LEU A 153 -0.31 -0.18 4.34
C LEU A 153 0.18 1.24 4.66
N SER A 154 0.82 1.89 3.69
CA SER A 154 1.19 3.31 3.79
C SER A 154 -0.02 4.19 3.47
N LEU A 155 -0.47 4.94 4.48
CA LEU A 155 -1.60 5.86 4.35
C LEU A 155 -1.10 7.30 4.31
N PRO A 156 -1.82 8.19 3.62
CA PRO A 156 -1.42 9.58 3.50
C PRO A 156 -1.44 10.29 4.87
N SER A 157 -0.54 11.25 5.05
CA SER A 157 -0.44 12.03 6.28
C SER A 157 -1.72 12.83 6.53
N GLY A 158 -2.18 12.88 7.78
CA GLY A 158 -3.39 13.61 8.17
C GLY A 158 -4.68 12.77 8.20
N VAL A 159 -4.60 11.46 7.98
CA VAL A 159 -5.68 10.51 8.24
C VAL A 159 -5.40 9.75 9.53
N ASP A 160 -6.37 9.77 10.43
CA ASP A 160 -6.40 9.01 11.68
C ASP A 160 -7.22 7.73 11.50
N ILE A 161 -6.72 6.61 12.03
CA ILE A 161 -7.26 5.27 11.79
C ILE A 161 -7.48 4.57 13.12
N GLU A 162 -8.72 4.15 13.36
CA GLU A 162 -9.08 3.35 14.52
C GLU A 162 -9.57 1.98 14.03
N ILE A 163 -8.83 0.92 14.37
CA ILE A 163 -9.19 -0.46 14.04
C ILE A 163 -9.82 -1.11 15.26
N LYS A 164 -11.07 -1.57 15.12
CA LYS A 164 -11.78 -2.33 16.14
C LYS A 164 -12.05 -3.76 15.66
N MET A 165 -11.53 -4.74 16.39
CA MET A 165 -11.81 -6.16 16.18
C MET A 165 -13.09 -6.54 16.93
N SER A 166 -14.03 -7.23 16.26
CA SER A 166 -15.31 -7.69 16.82
C SER A 166 -15.53 -9.19 16.59
#